data_AF-A0A959RJY3-F1
#
_entry.id   AF-A0A959RJY3-F1
#
_cell.length_a   1.000
_cell.length_b   1.000
_cell.length_c   1.000
_cell.angle_alpha   90.00
_cell.angle_beta   90.00
_cell.angle_gamma   90.00
#
_symmetry.space_group_name_H-M   'P 1'
#
loop_
_entity.id
_entity.type
_entity.pdbx_description
1 polymer ?
#
loop_
_entity_poly.entity_id
_entity_poly.type
_entity_poly.pdbx_seq_one_letter_code
_entity_poly.pdbx_strand_id
1 'polypeptide(L)' 'MIAVKGIYDGKNILPLESLPKNKKFKVLITLLEEFSDDEEIRIFSSQNDAFSFWNNEKEDIYQDFI' A
#
# COMPACT_ATOMS: atom_id res chain seq x y z
N MET A 1 19.85 -14.08 4.35
CA MET A 1 18.80 -13.60 5.26
C MET A 1 18.00 -12.57 4.50
N ILE A 2 16.70 -12.78 4.31
CA ILE A 2 15.82 -11.82 3.61
C ILE A 2 15.00 -11.11 4.68
N ALA A 3 15.04 -9.78 4.71
CA ALA A 3 14.18 -8.97 5.54
C ALA A 3 13.05 -8.44 4.66
N VAL A 4 11.81 -8.67 5.07
CA VAL A 4 10.62 -8.18 4.36
C VAL A 4 9.93 -7.16 5.24
N LYS A 5 9.73 -5.96 4.71
CA LYS A 5 8.95 -4.93 5.39
C LYS A 5 7.46 -5.23 5.26
N GLY A 6 6.71 -4.91 6.29
CA GLY A 6 5.27 -5.11 6.32
C GLY A 6 4.61 -4.20 7.33
N ILE A 7 3.31 -4.02 7.18
CA ILE A 7 2.47 -3.28 8.11
C ILE A 7 1.79 -4.28 9.04
N TYR A 8 1.81 -4.00 10.34
CA TYR A 8 1.11 -4.79 11.34
C TYR A 8 -0.17 -4.08 11.76
N ASP A 9 -1.33 -4.67 11.46
CA ASP A 9 -2.66 -4.09 11.73
C ASP A 9 -3.19 -4.43 13.16
N GLY A 10 -2.32 -4.92 14.04
CA GLY A 10 -2.69 -5.44 15.36
C GLY A 10 -3.08 -6.93 15.37
N LYS A 11 -3.26 -7.57 14.22
CA LYS A 11 -3.62 -9.00 14.11
C LYS A 11 -2.84 -9.75 13.03
N ASN A 12 -2.61 -9.13 11.90
CA ASN A 12 -1.99 -9.65 10.69
C ASN A 12 -0.79 -8.79 10.31
N ILE A 13 0.21 -9.42 9.68
CA ILE A 13 1.33 -8.74 9.06
C ILE A 13 1.11 -8.77 7.55
N LEU A 14 0.94 -7.60 6.95
CA LEU A 14 0.78 -7.40 5.52
C LEU A 14 2.17 -7.09 4.92
N PRO A 15 2.80 -8.04 4.22
CA PRO A 15 4.10 -7.79 3.60
C PRO A 15 3.94 -6.80 2.45
N LEU A 16 4.83 -5.81 2.38
CA LEU A 16 4.90 -4.84 1.28
C LEU A 16 5.61 -5.41 0.05
N GLU A 17 6.33 -6.53 0.21
CA GLU A 17 7.10 -7.19 -0.83
C GLU A 17 6.65 -8.65 -1.01
N SER A 18 6.91 -9.22 -2.19
CA SER A 18 6.52 -10.62 -2.46
C SER A 18 7.35 -11.59 -1.61
N LEU A 19 6.67 -12.47 -0.88
CA LEU A 19 7.31 -13.56 -0.16
C LEU A 19 7.63 -14.73 -1.11
N PRO A 20 8.76 -15.43 -0.94
CA PRO A 20 9.08 -16.62 -1.72
C PRO A 20 8.02 -17.70 -1.47
N LYS A 21 7.28 -18.04 -2.53
CA LYS A 21 6.25 -19.08 -2.50
C LYS A 21 6.90 -20.48 -2.45
N ASN A 22 6.26 -21.43 -1.78
CA ASN A 22 6.58 -22.87 -1.70
C ASN A 22 7.63 -23.35 -0.67
N LYS A 23 8.06 -22.55 0.31
CA LYS A 23 8.94 -23.04 1.39
C LYS A 23 8.54 -22.49 2.76
N LYS A 24 8.70 -23.32 3.80
CA LYS A 24 8.52 -22.90 5.20
C LYS A 24 9.82 -22.27 5.68
N PHE A 25 9.73 -21.11 6.33
CA PHE A 25 10.87 -20.40 6.90
C PHE A 25 10.61 -20.09 8.37
N LYS A 26 11.67 -20.13 9.19
CA LYS A 26 11.64 -19.53 10.52
C LYS A 26 11.74 -18.02 10.37
N VAL A 27 10.82 -17.29 10.97
CA VAL A 27 10.76 -15.82 10.91
C VAL A 27 10.94 -15.22 12.30
N LEU A 28 11.61 -14.08 12.34
CA LEU A 28 11.72 -13.19 13.49
C LEU A 28 11.01 -11.89 13.12
N ILE A 29 10.07 -11.45 13.94
CA ILE A 29 9.32 -10.22 13.73
C ILE A 29 9.89 -9.17 14.68
N THR A 30 10.20 -7.99 14.16
CA THR A 30 10.67 -6.85 14.93
C THR A 30 9.80 -5.65 14.59
N LEU A 31 9.15 -5.08 15.60
CA LEU A 31 8.41 -3.82 15.46
C LEU A 31 9.44 -2.69 15.39
N LEU A 32 9.36 -1.87 14.35
CA LEU A 32 10.30 -0.77 14.13
C LEU A 32 9.76 0.54 14.69
N GLU A 33 8.59 0.92 14.19
CA GLU A 33 7.94 2.20 14.49
C GLU A 33 6.44 1.95 14.65
N GLU A 34 5.82 2.71 15.56
CA GLU A 34 4.38 2.75 15.71
C GLU A 34 3.84 3.85 14.80
N PHE A 35 2.87 3.52 13.94
CA PHE A 35 2.19 4.54 13.16
C PHE A 35 1.38 5.42 14.13
N SER A 36 1.72 6.70 14.18
CA SER A 36 0.86 7.70 14.81
C SER A 36 -0.31 8.05 13.88
N ASP A 37 -1.48 8.36 14.43
CA ASP A 37 -2.69 8.71 13.64
C ASP A 37 -2.41 9.82 12.60
N ASP A 38 -1.49 10.74 12.89
CA ASP A 38 -1.09 11.83 11.99
C ASP A 38 -0.28 11.37 10.77
N GLU A 39 0.48 10.27 10.89
CA GLU A 39 1.29 9.71 9.81
C GLU A 39 0.44 8.88 8.83
N GLU A 40 -0.59 8.17 9.30
CA GLU A 40 -1.54 7.47 8.44
C GLU A 40 -2.26 8.43 7.49
N ILE A 41 -2.72 9.58 7.99
CA ILE A 41 -3.39 10.61 7.18
C ILE A 41 -2.43 11.17 6.11
N ARG A 42 -1.16 11.36 6.46
CA ARG A 42 -0.13 11.85 5.53
C ARG A 42 0.20 10.82 4.44
N ILE A 43 0.31 9.55 4.80
CA ILE A 43 0.57 8.47 3.84
C ILE A 43 -0.64 8.29 2.91
N PHE A 44 -1.85 8.32 3.46
CA PHE A 44 -3.09 8.24 2.67
C PHE A 44 -3.23 9.42 1.69
N SER A 45 -2.96 10.65 2.14
CA SER A 45 -2.97 11.83 1.26
C SER A 45 -1.85 11.84 0.21
N SER A 46 -0.78 11.07 0.43
CA SER A 46 0.30 10.89 -0.54
C SER A 46 0.05 9.77 -1.58
N GLN A 47 -1.02 8.97 -1.43
CA GLN A 47 -1.46 8.08 -2.50
C GLN A 47 -2.00 8.93 -3.66
N ASN A 48 -1.12 9.18 -4.63
CA ASN A 48 -1.33 9.98 -5.85
C ASN A 48 -2.41 9.45 -6.82
N ASP A 49 -3.27 8.53 -6.39
CA ASP A 49 -4.31 7.95 -7.24
C ASP A 49 -5.57 8.83 -7.32
N ALA A 50 -5.59 9.95 -6.60
CA ALA A 50 -6.71 10.91 -6.63
C ALA A 50 -6.97 11.54 -8.01
N PHE A 51 -6.02 11.44 -8.95
CA PHE A 51 -6.13 12.01 -10.32
C PHE A 51 -6.10 10.97 -11.43
N SER A 52 -6.16 9.67 -11.14
CA SER A 52 -6.20 8.64 -12.21
C SER A 52 -7.46 8.73 -13.07
N PHE A 53 -8.53 9.35 -12.56
CA PHE A 53 -9.73 9.66 -13.33
C PHE A 53 -9.46 10.55 -14.57
N TRP A 54 -8.46 11.43 -14.53
CA TRP A 54 -8.09 12.27 -15.70
C TRP A 54 -7.56 11.44 -16.89
N ASN A 55 -7.05 10.24 -16.63
CA ASN A 55 -6.55 9.33 -17.67
C ASN A 55 -7.59 8.30 -18.11
N ASN A 56 -8.80 8.35 -17.55
CA ASN A 56 -9.89 7.45 -17.92
C ASN A 56 -10.75 8.11 -19.00
N GLU A 57 -10.51 7.77 -20.27
CA GLU A 57 -11.27 8.29 -21.42
C GLU A 57 -12.79 8.09 -21.28
N LYS A 58 -13.25 7.10 -20.51
CA LYS A 58 -14.69 6.85 -20.28
C LYS A 58 -15.34 7.85 -19.31
N GLU A 59 -14.56 8.62 -18.58
CA GLU A 59 -15.01 9.65 -17.64
C GLU A 59 -14.75 11.07 -18.18
N ASP A 60 -14.34 11.18 -19.45
CA ASP A 60 -14.10 12.45 -20.11
C ASP A 60 -15.42 13.15 -20.47
N ILE A 61 -15.89 14.00 -19.55
CA ILE A 61 -17.11 14.81 -19.69
C ILE A 61 -17.07 15.83 -20.85
N TYR A 62 -15.92 16.00 -21.52
CA TYR A 62 -15.76 16.91 -22.66
C TYR A 62 -15.87 16.21 -24.02
N GLN A 63 -15.93 14.87 -24.07
CA GLN A 63 -16.10 14.12 -25.33
C GLN A 63 -17.55 14.03 -25.82
N ASP A 64 -18.54 14.33 -24.99
CA ASP A 64 -19.97 14.21 -25.33
C ASP A 64 -20.50 15.30 -26.29
N PHE A 65 -19.67 16.29 -26.66
CA PHE A 65 -20.06 17.40 -27.54
C PHE A 65 -19.35 17.34 -28.91
N ILE A 66 -19.67 16.33 -29.73
CA ILE A 66 -19.49 16.36 -31.20
C ILE A 66 -20.77 15.87 -31.87
#